data_AF-A0A1L5NKS8-F1
#
_entry.id   AF-A0A1L5NKS8-F1
#
_cell.length_a   1.000
_cell.length_b   1.000
_cell.length_c   1.000
_cell.angle_alpha   90.00
_cell.angle_beta   90.00
_cell.angle_gamma   90.00
#
_symmetry.space_group_name_H-M   'P 1'
#
loop_
_entity.id
_entity.type
_entity.pdbx_description
1 polymer ?
#
loop_
_entity_poly.entity_id
_entity_poly.type
_entity_poly.pdbx_seq_one_letter_code
_entity_poly.pdbx_strand_id
1 'polypeptide(L)'
;MLTGKPYDQIASMIDWGVQTNHYTTWKELRGVLAELGWHTGGLCKAKSWGDVRGVAVVHVEGDHFILYDADNGIFYDPGQSDGPDLHTRLVPMSYLPVQSP
;
A
#
# COMPACT_ATOMS: atom_id res chain seq x y z
N MET A 1 -13.43 2.73 8.37
CA MET A 1 -11.97 2.46 8.28
C MET A 1 -11.74 1.00 8.64
N LEU A 2 -10.97 0.26 7.84
CA LEU A 2 -10.74 -1.19 7.99
C LEU A 2 -10.06 -1.58 9.33
N THR A 3 -9.40 -0.64 10.00
CA THR A 3 -8.66 -0.87 11.26
C THR A 3 -9.38 -0.33 12.50
N GLY A 4 -10.47 0.41 12.33
CA GLY A 4 -11.11 1.18 13.41
C GLY A 4 -10.24 2.31 14.00
N LYS A 5 -9.04 2.57 13.46
CA LYS A 5 -8.09 3.59 13.93
C LYS A 5 -8.09 4.82 13.01
N PRO A 6 -8.04 6.05 13.54
CA PRO A 6 -7.86 7.26 12.74
C PRO A 6 -6.54 7.27 11.96
N TYR A 7 -6.49 8.03 10.86
CA TYR A 7 -5.28 8.20 10.05
C TYR A 7 -4.07 8.62 10.88
N ASP A 8 -4.20 9.65 11.72
CA ASP A 8 -3.10 10.16 12.55
C ASP A 8 -2.52 9.10 13.49
N GLN A 9 -3.38 8.21 13.99
CA GLN A 9 -2.93 7.10 14.84
C GLN A 9 -2.13 6.09 14.03
N ILE A 10 -2.54 5.77 12.81
CA ILE A 10 -1.80 4.87 11.91
C ILE A 10 -0.47 5.52 11.49
N ALA A 11 -0.51 6.80 11.11
CA ALA A 11 0.69 7.55 10.75
C ALA A 11 1.69 7.60 11.91
N SER A 12 1.23 7.74 13.16
CA SER A 12 2.11 7.74 14.34
C SER A 12 2.82 6.42 14.64
N MET A 13 2.43 5.31 13.99
CA MET A 13 3.09 4.02 14.14
C MET A 13 4.44 3.97 13.40
N ILE A 14 4.69 4.93 12.50
CA ILE A 14 5.99 5.10 11.83
C ILE A 14 6.85 6.05 12.67
N ASP A 15 8.09 5.66 12.96
CA ASP A 15 9.07 6.56 13.56
C ASP A 15 9.62 7.53 12.50
N TRP A 16 8.99 8.70 12.41
CA TRP A 16 9.37 9.75 11.46
C TRP A 16 10.66 10.50 11.82
N GLY A 17 11.18 10.34 13.04
CA GLY A 17 12.32 11.12 13.54
C GLY A 17 12.11 12.64 13.45
N VAL A 18 13.17 13.39 13.12
CA VAL A 18 13.17 14.86 12.91
C VAL A 18 13.06 15.25 11.42
N GLN A 19 12.57 14.35 10.57
CA GLN A 19 12.51 14.62 9.14
C GLN A 19 11.38 15.59 8.79
N THR A 20 11.64 16.51 7.87
CA THR A 20 10.64 17.46 7.36
C THR A 20 9.78 16.89 6.23
N ASN A 21 10.26 15.84 5.55
CA ASN A 21 9.52 15.11 4.52
C ASN A 21 9.39 13.65 4.96
N HIS A 22 8.15 13.19 5.09
CA HIS A 22 7.80 11.85 5.56
C HIS A 22 7.59 10.92 4.37
N TYR A 23 8.66 10.26 3.91
CA TYR A 23 8.56 9.20 2.91
C TYR A 23 8.42 7.86 3.61
N THR A 24 7.44 7.05 3.19
CA THR A 24 7.25 5.71 3.75
C THR A 24 8.06 4.70 2.95
N THR A 25 8.85 3.89 3.65
CA THR A 25 9.60 2.77 3.07
C THR A 25 8.83 1.46 3.21
N TRP A 26 9.21 0.45 2.42
CA TRP A 26 8.70 -0.92 2.60
C TRP A 26 8.91 -1.47 4.01
N LYS A 27 10.01 -1.08 4.68
CA LYS A 27 10.31 -1.53 6.05
C LYS A 27 9.27 -1.00 7.04
N GLU A 28 8.99 0.30 6.98
CA GLU A 28 8.01 0.96 7.84
C GLU A 28 6.60 0.44 7.57
N LEU A 29 6.23 0.35 6.29
CA LEU A 29 4.92 -0.17 5.88
C LEU A 29 4.67 -1.60 6.38
N ARG A 30 5.68 -2.47 6.29
CA ARG A 30 5.59 -3.83 6.86
C ARG A 30 5.47 -3.84 8.37
N GLY A 31 6.16 -2.94 9.07
CA GLY A 31 6.06 -2.79 10.52
C GLY A 31 4.63 -2.41 10.94
N VAL A 32 4.08 -1.36 10.31
CA VAL A 32 2.70 -0.91 10.57
C VAL A 32 1.69 -2.02 10.29
N LEU A 33 1.80 -2.70 9.14
CA LEU A 33 0.89 -3.80 8.80
C LEU A 33 0.97 -4.95 9.83
N ALA A 34 2.17 -5.33 10.25
CA ALA A 34 2.34 -6.38 11.27
C ALA A 34 1.73 -5.98 12.62
N GLU A 35 1.91 -4.73 13.07
CA GLU A 35 1.28 -4.21 14.29
C GLU A 35 -0.24 -4.14 14.21
N LEU A 36 -0.78 -3.93 13.00
CA LEU A 36 -2.23 -4.02 12.74
C LEU A 36 -2.73 -5.48 12.62
N GLY A 37 -1.85 -6.47 12.75
CA GLY A 37 -2.17 -7.89 12.66
C GLY A 37 -2.26 -8.43 11.23
N TRP A 38 -1.88 -7.66 10.22
CA TRP A 38 -1.95 -8.08 8.83
C TRP A 38 -0.78 -8.98 8.48
N HIS A 39 -1.07 -10.04 7.72
CA HIS A 39 -0.03 -10.90 7.17
C HIS A 39 0.50 -10.34 5.86
N THR A 40 1.83 -10.28 5.73
CA THR A 40 2.49 -9.79 4.53
C THR A 40 3.31 -10.91 3.89
N GLY A 41 3.25 -11.00 2.56
CA GLY A 41 4.11 -11.88 1.77
C GLY A 41 5.55 -11.36 1.66
N GLY A 42 6.32 -11.97 0.74
CA GLY A 42 7.60 -11.43 0.32
C GLY A 42 7.42 -10.19 -0.55
N LEU A 43 8.39 -9.27 -0.52
CA LEU A 43 8.44 -8.15 -1.46
C LEU A 43 8.75 -8.68 -2.87
N CYS A 44 7.90 -8.35 -3.83
CA CYS A 44 7.97 -8.85 -5.19
C CYS A 44 8.17 -7.70 -6.19
N LYS A 45 8.86 -7.96 -7.29
CA LYS A 45 8.96 -7.02 -8.41
C LYS A 45 7.71 -7.16 -9.30
N ALA A 46 7.18 -6.05 -9.78
CA ALA A 46 6.13 -6.02 -10.81
C ALA A 46 6.70 -5.42 -12.10
N LYS A 47 6.37 -6.02 -13.24
CA LYS A 47 6.59 -5.45 -14.58
C LYS A 47 5.27 -5.02 -15.22
N SER A 48 4.16 -5.57 -14.76
CA SER A 48 2.81 -5.28 -15.19
C SER A 48 1.81 -5.54 -14.06
N TRP A 49 0.59 -5.01 -14.20
CA TRP A 49 -0.50 -5.27 -13.25
C TRP A 49 -0.88 -6.75 -13.17
N GLY A 50 -0.64 -7.53 -14.23
CA GLY A 50 -0.88 -8.98 -14.26
C GLY A 50 0.09 -9.81 -13.41
N ASP A 51 1.19 -9.22 -12.93
CA ASP A 51 2.11 -9.89 -12.01
C ASP A 51 1.57 -9.92 -10.57
N VAL A 52 0.71 -8.97 -10.22
CA VAL A 52 0.14 -8.83 -8.88
C VAL A 52 -1.01 -9.83 -8.70
N ARG A 53 -1.06 -10.47 -7.52
CA ARG A 53 -2.07 -11.50 -7.19
C ARG A 53 -2.72 -11.19 -5.85
N GLY A 54 -4.02 -11.45 -5.75
CA GLY A 54 -4.80 -11.13 -4.56
C GLY A 54 -4.80 -9.64 -4.24
N VAL A 55 -4.92 -9.32 -2.97
CA VAL A 55 -4.82 -7.93 -2.48
C VAL A 55 -3.37 -7.61 -2.14
N ALA A 56 -2.86 -6.49 -2.66
CA ALA A 56 -1.48 -6.08 -2.45
C ALA A 56 -1.34 -4.57 -2.29
N VAL A 57 -0.38 -4.16 -1.47
CA VAL A 57 0.15 -2.79 -1.54
C VAL A 57 1.15 -2.75 -2.69
N VAL A 58 1.00 -1.78 -3.58
CA VAL A 58 1.81 -1.65 -4.80
C VAL A 58 2.52 -0.31 -4.80
N HIS A 59 3.83 -0.35 -4.93
CA HIS A 59 4.65 0.81 -5.23
C HIS A 59 4.63 1.04 -6.74
N VAL A 60 4.30 2.26 -7.15
CA VAL A 60 4.20 2.68 -8.55
C VAL A 60 5.23 3.75 -8.88
N GLU A 61 5.46 4.00 -10.17
CA GLU A 61 6.28 5.14 -10.62
C GLU A 61 5.80 6.46 -9.99
N GLY A 62 6.76 7.32 -9.64
CA GLY A 62 6.50 8.55 -8.89
C GLY A 62 6.64 8.43 -7.37
N ASP A 63 7.15 7.29 -6.87
CA ASP A 63 7.38 7.00 -5.44
C ASP A 63 6.09 7.09 -4.61
N HIS A 64 5.06 6.39 -5.09
CA HIS A 64 3.73 6.39 -4.52
C HIS A 64 3.25 4.97 -4.23
N PHE A 65 2.46 4.82 -3.16
CA PHE A 65 1.88 3.55 -2.76
C PHE A 65 0.36 3.58 -2.94
N ILE A 66 -0.16 2.53 -3.57
CA ILE A 66 -1.61 2.29 -3.69
C ILE A 66 -1.94 0.90 -3.15
N LEU A 67 -3.22 0.66 -2.88
CA LEU A 67 -3.74 -0.69 -2.68
C LEU A 67 -4.38 -1.18 -3.99
N TYR A 68 -4.05 -2.39 -4.41
CA TYR A 68 -4.63 -3.02 -5.59
C TYR A 68 -5.26 -4.36 -5.19
N ASP A 69 -6.54 -4.51 -5.50
CA ASP A 69 -7.27 -5.77 -5.42
C ASP A 69 -7.25 -6.40 -6.82
N ALA A 70 -6.30 -7.31 -7.05
CA ALA A 70 -6.13 -7.97 -8.34
C ALA A 70 -7.25 -8.98 -8.64
N ASP A 71 -7.95 -9.48 -7.62
CA ASP A 71 -9.03 -10.44 -7.80
C ASP A 71 -10.27 -9.76 -8.40
N ASN A 72 -10.48 -8.49 -8.05
CA ASN A 72 -11.59 -7.68 -8.57
C ASN A 72 -11.15 -6.62 -9.62
N GLY A 73 -9.85 -6.43 -9.81
CA GLY A 73 -9.31 -5.42 -10.72
C GLY A 73 -9.55 -3.99 -10.25
N ILE A 74 -9.51 -3.74 -8.92
CA ILE A 74 -9.86 -2.45 -8.32
C ILE A 74 -8.61 -1.78 -7.75
N PHE A 75 -8.42 -0.51 -8.13
CA PHE A 75 -7.35 0.35 -7.66
C PHE A 75 -7.86 1.28 -6.56
N TYR A 76 -7.16 1.32 -5.43
CA TYR A 76 -7.42 2.23 -4.32
C TYR A 76 -6.22 3.16 -4.18
N ASP A 77 -6.30 4.30 -4.86
CA ASP A 77 -5.25 5.32 -4.86
C ASP A 77 -5.57 6.42 -3.83
N PRO A 78 -4.77 6.59 -2.76
CA PRO A 78 -5.00 7.65 -1.78
C PRO A 78 -4.79 9.07 -2.33
N GLY A 79 -4.17 9.22 -3.51
CA GLY A 79 -4.04 10.48 -4.24
C GLY A 79 -5.28 10.86 -5.06
N GLN A 80 -6.24 9.94 -5.23
CA GLN A 80 -7.50 10.22 -5.93
C GLN A 80 -8.60 10.66 -4.96
N SER A 81 -9.39 11.66 -5.34
CA SER A 81 -10.51 12.18 -4.55
C SER A 81 -11.77 11.31 -4.61
N ASP A 82 -11.94 10.58 -5.71
CA ASP A 82 -13.24 10.01 -6.10
C ASP A 82 -13.42 8.55 -5.65
N GLY A 83 -12.50 8.06 -4.81
CA GLY A 83 -12.51 6.69 -4.31
C GLY A 83 -11.87 5.70 -5.29
N PRO A 84 -12.20 4.39 -5.18
CA PRO A 84 -11.57 3.37 -6.01
C PRO A 84 -11.94 3.46 -7.48
N ASP A 85 -11.00 3.10 -8.35
CA ASP A 85 -11.15 3.10 -9.82
C ASP A 85 -10.90 1.69 -10.39
N LEU A 86 -11.46 1.42 -11.57
CA LEU A 86 -11.20 0.22 -12.37
C LEU A 86 -10.06 0.42 -13.37
N HIS A 87 -9.61 1.67 -13.56
CA HIS A 87 -8.55 2.01 -14.49
C HIS A 87 -7.48 2.84 -13.80
N THR A 88 -6.23 2.63 -14.21
CA THR A 88 -5.14 3.47 -13.77
C THR A 88 -4.13 3.69 -14.89
N ARG A 89 -3.48 4.85 -14.88
CA ARG A 89 -2.31 5.13 -15.73
C ARG A 89 -0.99 4.88 -14.99
N LEU A 90 -1.06 4.50 -13.71
CA LEU A 90 0.10 4.22 -12.89
C LEU A 90 0.83 2.96 -13.38
N VAL A 91 2.15 2.96 -13.23
CA VAL A 91 3.03 1.87 -13.65
C VAL A 91 3.55 1.16 -12.40
N PRO A 92 3.27 -0.15 -12.21
CA PRO A 92 3.68 -0.87 -11.02
C PRO A 92 5.16 -1.22 -11.07
N MET A 93 5.85 -1.06 -9.94
CA MET A 93 7.30 -1.30 -9.81
C MET A 93 7.60 -2.49 -8.90
N SER A 94 6.92 -2.55 -7.76
CA SER A 94 7.05 -3.62 -6.77
C SER A 94 5.77 -3.71 -5.95
N TYR A 95 5.47 -4.89 -5.43
CA TYR A 95 4.29 -5.09 -4.62
C TYR A 95 4.58 -5.99 -3.43
N LEU A 96 3.74 -5.82 -2.41
CA LEU A 96 3.70 -6.62 -1.21
C LEU A 96 2.30 -7.22 -1.07
N PRO A 97 2.14 -8.53 -1.23
CA PRO A 97 0.87 -9.20 -0.95
C PRO A 97 0.48 -8.97 0.51
N VAL A 98 -0.78 -8.65 0.75
CA VAL A 98 -1.33 -8.43 2.08
C VAL A 98 -2.58 -9.28 2.29
N GLN A 99 -2.74 -9.78 3.51
CA GLN A 99 -3.93 -10.50 3.94
C GLN A 99 -4.42 -9.88 5.24
N SER A 100 -5.71 -9.58 5.29
CA SER A 100 -6.35 -9.07 6.49
C SER A 100 -6.29 -10.13 7.62
N PRO A 101 -6.31 -9.69 8.89
CA PRO A 101 -6.45 -10.58 10.04
C PRO A 101 -7.70 -11.47 9.99
#